data_AF-B2WBD0-F1
#
_entry.id   AF-B2WBD0-F1
#
_cell.length_a   1.000
_cell.length_b   1.000
_cell.length_c   1.000
_cell.angle_alpha   90.00
_cell.angle_beta   90.00
_cell.angle_gamma   90.00
#
_symmetry.space_group_name_H-M   'P 1'
#
loop_
_entity.id
_entity.type
_entity.pdbx_description
1 polymer ?
#
loop_
_entity_poly.entity_id
_entity_poly.type
_entity_poly.pdbx_seq_one_letter_code
_entity_poly.pdbx_strand_id
1 'polypeptide(L)'
;MTLGTAKTLAAKRITTKKASIHLQWAPGHNDVKGNEKADTLAKEAAKERPTTSTIASLAYLGTEINKIQKTEQLMEYKRYTDRPTKNRSSYLRIFKLNTHTTIKVPKGTPREISSAFYSLKLGHGYFNSYFKRFNKRDCNLCICYKPQTPQHLLLDCVNGL
;
A
#
# COMPACT_ATOMS: atom_id res chain seq x y z
N MET A 1 22.80 26.73 1.80
CA MET A 1 23.64 25.52 1.63
C MET A 1 22.86 24.50 0.83
N THR A 2 23.29 24.18 -0.38
CA THR A 2 22.58 23.24 -1.27
C THR A 2 22.87 21.79 -0.85
N LEU A 3 21.85 20.92 -0.86
CA LEU A 3 21.91 19.50 -0.44
C LEU A 3 23.08 18.68 -1.04
N GLY A 4 23.64 19.10 -2.17
CA GLY A 4 24.82 18.51 -2.79
C GLY A 4 26.13 18.72 -2.01
N THR A 5 26.25 19.75 -1.17
CA THR A 5 27.51 20.04 -0.46
C THR A 5 27.73 19.15 0.76
N ALA A 6 26.67 18.72 1.45
CA ALA A 6 26.77 17.92 2.67
C ALA A 6 27.28 16.49 2.40
N LYS A 7 26.76 15.81 1.37
CA LYS A 7 27.22 14.47 0.97
C LYS A 7 28.69 14.49 0.53
N THR A 8 29.05 15.50 -0.24
CA THR A 8 30.42 15.71 -0.74
C THR A 8 31.39 16.03 0.40
N LEU A 9 30.94 16.77 1.42
CA LEU A 9 31.72 17.08 2.61
C LEU A 9 31.94 15.83 3.49
N ALA A 10 30.91 15.01 3.67
CA ALA A 10 31.01 13.75 4.40
C ALA A 10 31.99 12.79 3.72
N ALA A 11 31.88 12.62 2.40
CA ALA A 11 32.80 11.83 1.60
C ALA A 11 34.25 12.33 1.72
N LYS A 12 34.48 13.64 1.55
CA LYS A 12 35.81 14.24 1.73
C LYS A 12 36.39 13.96 3.11
N ARG A 13 35.60 14.12 4.18
CA ARG A 13 36.04 13.86 5.57
C ARG A 13 36.45 12.40 5.80
N ILE A 14 35.75 11.45 5.17
CA ILE A 14 36.10 10.02 5.24
C ILE A 14 37.45 9.79 4.54
N THR A 15 37.64 10.34 3.34
CA THR A 15 38.91 10.25 2.60
C THR A 15 40.06 10.85 3.40
N THR A 16 39.89 12.04 4.00
CA THR A 16 40.93 12.70 4.79
C THR A 16 41.33 11.89 6.03
N LYS A 17 40.38 11.16 6.63
CA LYS A 17 40.62 10.33 7.82
C LYS A 17 41.09 8.91 7.51
N LYS A 18 41.22 8.53 6.23
CA LYS A 18 41.55 7.17 5.78
C LYS A 18 40.69 6.08 6.47
N ALA A 19 39.41 6.37 6.71
CA ALA A 19 38.53 5.46 7.41
C ALA A 19 38.10 4.30 6.50
N SER A 20 38.14 3.06 7.01
CA SER A 20 37.56 1.89 6.32
C SER A 20 36.03 1.96 6.38
N ILE A 21 35.37 1.79 5.24
CA ILE A 21 33.91 1.83 5.13
C ILE A 21 33.39 0.43 4.79
N HIS A 22 32.37 -0.02 5.51
CA HIS A 22 31.60 -1.21 5.18
C HIS A 22 30.13 -0.83 4.96
N LEU A 23 29.53 -1.37 3.90
CA LEU A 23 28.10 -1.20 3.61
C LEU A 23 27.36 -2.41 4.17
N GLN A 24 26.41 -2.18 5.07
CA GLN A 24 25.55 -3.22 5.63
C GLN A 24 24.09 -2.81 5.47
N TRP A 25 23.26 -3.76 5.03
CA TRP A 25 21.83 -3.57 4.94
C TRP A 25 21.20 -3.80 6.32
N ALA A 26 20.30 -2.90 6.72
CA ALA A 26 19.48 -3.04 7.93
C ALA A 26 18.00 -3.10 7.53
N PRO A 27 17.22 -4.04 8.11
CA PRO A 27 15.80 -4.11 7.84
C PRO A 27 15.07 -2.89 8.44
N GLY A 28 14.14 -2.31 7.68
CA GLY A 28 13.26 -1.25 8.17
C GLY A 28 12.27 -1.78 9.22
N HIS A 29 11.81 -0.91 10.13
CA HIS A 29 10.78 -1.21 11.14
C HIS A 29 11.10 -2.41 12.05
N ASN A 30 12.38 -2.59 12.38
CA ASN A 30 12.84 -3.59 13.34
C ASN A 30 13.43 -2.94 14.60
N ASP A 31 13.00 -1.72 14.93
CA ASP A 31 13.39 -0.96 16.12
C ASP A 31 14.91 -0.77 16.30
N VAL A 32 15.67 -0.84 15.20
CA VAL A 32 17.11 -0.55 15.21
C VAL A 32 17.28 0.94 15.48
N LYS A 33 17.60 1.29 16.74
CA LYS A 33 17.65 2.68 17.25
C LYS A 33 18.36 3.67 16.32
N GLY A 34 19.48 3.26 15.71
CA GLY A 34 20.22 4.10 14.76
C GLY A 34 19.47 4.35 13.44
N ASN A 35 18.83 3.32 12.90
CA ASN A 35 18.03 3.40 11.68
C ASN A 35 16.76 4.23 11.91
N GLU A 36 16.05 4.00 13.02
CA GLU A 36 14.84 4.75 13.39
C GLU A 36 15.16 6.25 13.61
N LYS A 37 16.31 6.56 14.23
CA LYS A 37 16.76 7.94 14.39
C LYS A 37 17.10 8.59 13.04
N ALA A 38 17.78 7.87 12.15
CA ALA A 38 18.10 8.36 10.81
C ALA A 38 16.83 8.62 9.98
N ASP A 39 15.85 7.71 10.03
CA ASP A 39 14.55 7.87 9.37
C ASP A 39 13.75 9.05 9.92
N THR A 40 13.75 9.24 11.25
CA THR A 40 13.09 10.38 11.91
C THR A 40 13.69 11.71 11.45
N LEU A 41 15.03 11.83 11.44
CA LEU A 41 15.71 13.04 10.95
C LEU A 41 15.46 13.28 9.47
N ALA A 42 15.43 12.23 8.65
CA ALA A 42 15.10 12.34 7.23
C ALA A 42 13.66 12.84 7.01
N LYS A 43 12.70 12.34 7.80
CA LYS A 43 11.30 12.80 7.78
C LYS A 43 11.14 14.25 8.23
N GLU A 44 11.91 14.69 9.23
CA GLU A 44 11.92 16.09 9.66
C GLU A 44 12.46 17.00 8.58
N ALA A 45 13.62 16.67 7.99
CA ALA A 45 14.20 17.43 6.89
C ALA A 45 13.27 17.48 5.66
N ALA A 46 12.51 16.41 5.39
CA ALA A 46 11.53 16.37 4.30
C ALA A 46 10.34 17.33 4.49
N LYS A 47 10.11 17.87 5.70
CA LYS A 47 9.09 18.90 5.95
C LYS A 47 9.56 20.29 5.52
N GLU A 48 10.87 20.51 5.42
CA GLU A 48 11.43 21.80 4.99
C GLU A 48 11.13 22.04 3.52
N ARG A 49 10.60 23.23 3.21
CA ARG A 49 10.36 23.62 1.81
C ARG A 49 11.71 23.99 1.17
N PRO A 50 12.00 23.49 -0.04
CA PRO A 50 13.19 23.94 -0.77
C PRO A 50 13.11 25.45 -0.99
N THR A 51 14.19 26.15 -0.63
CA THR A 51 14.32 27.62 -0.74
C THR A 51 14.41 28.11 -2.18
N THR A 52 14.71 27.22 -3.12
CA THR A 52 14.72 27.53 -4.56
C THR A 52 13.48 26.93 -5.18
N SER A 53 12.63 27.80 -5.73
CA SER A 53 11.51 27.46 -6.61
C SER A 53 12.05 26.64 -7.78
N THR A 54 12.08 25.32 -7.64
CA THR A 54 12.47 24.41 -8.70
C THR A 54 11.31 23.48 -8.93
N ILE A 55 10.76 23.61 -10.13
CA ILE A 55 9.87 22.71 -10.88
C ILE A 55 9.40 21.53 -10.03
N ALA A 56 8.13 21.54 -9.65
CA ALA A 56 7.49 20.42 -9.00
C ALA A 56 7.80 19.13 -9.77
N SER A 57 8.26 18.09 -9.07
CA SER A 57 8.55 16.81 -9.71
C SER A 57 7.28 16.28 -10.40
N LEU A 58 7.44 15.53 -11.49
CA LEU A 58 6.30 14.88 -12.15
C LEU A 58 5.49 14.01 -11.19
N ALA A 59 6.16 13.37 -10.22
CA ALA A 59 5.51 12.62 -9.16
C ALA A 59 4.64 13.52 -8.27
N TYR A 60 5.15 14.69 -7.86
CA TYR A 60 4.38 15.67 -7.09
C TYR A 60 3.16 16.17 -7.87
N LEU A 61 3.35 16.57 -9.14
CA LEU A 61 2.26 17.01 -10.00
C LEU A 61 1.20 15.93 -10.18
N GLY A 62 1.62 14.68 -10.42
CA GLY A 62 0.72 13.53 -10.50
C GLY A 62 -0.06 13.31 -9.20
N THR A 63 0.57 13.46 -8.04
CA THR A 63 -0.15 13.38 -6.76
C THR A 63 -1.14 14.52 -6.56
N GLU A 64 -0.83 15.74 -6.97
CA GLU A 64 -1.75 16.88 -6.88
C GLU A 64 -2.94 16.73 -7.84
N ILE A 65 -2.71 16.30 -9.09
CA ILE A 65 -3.79 16.00 -10.04
C ILE A 65 -4.73 14.93 -9.49
N ASN A 66 -4.17 13.83 -8.95
CA ASN A 66 -4.97 12.76 -8.35
C ASN A 66 -5.80 13.25 -7.15
N LYS A 67 -5.28 14.20 -6.35
CA LYS A 67 -6.03 14.80 -5.24
C LYS A 67 -7.20 15.62 -5.77
N ILE A 68 -6.97 16.48 -6.76
CA ILE A 68 -8.01 17.32 -7.38
C ILE A 68 -9.11 16.43 -7.98
N GLN A 69 -8.73 15.45 -8.79
CA GLN A 69 -9.67 14.52 -9.41
C GLN A 69 -10.54 13.80 -8.37
N LYS A 70 -9.92 13.32 -7.28
CA LYS A 70 -10.64 12.63 -6.20
C LYS A 70 -11.61 13.57 -5.47
N THR A 71 -11.22 14.83 -5.25
CA THR A 71 -12.12 15.82 -4.65
C THR A 71 -13.31 16.13 -5.55
N GLU A 72 -13.10 16.33 -6.85
CA GLU A 72 -14.16 16.59 -7.82
C GLU A 72 -15.13 15.40 -7.93
N GLN A 73 -14.61 14.18 -8.05
CA GLN A 73 -15.42 12.96 -8.05
C GLN A 73 -16.28 12.84 -6.79
N LEU A 74 -15.73 13.16 -5.61
CA LEU A 74 -16.47 13.11 -4.36
C LEU A 74 -17.56 14.20 -4.31
N MET A 75 -17.26 15.40 -4.81
CA MET A 75 -18.25 16.48 -4.89
C MET A 75 -19.40 16.13 -5.83
N GLU A 76 -19.11 15.59 -7.00
CA GLU A 76 -20.14 15.18 -7.96
C GLU A 76 -20.98 14.02 -7.40
N TYR A 77 -20.35 13.06 -6.75
CA TYR A 77 -21.07 11.99 -6.06
C TYR A 77 -22.02 12.54 -4.99
N LYS A 78 -21.57 13.49 -4.15
CA LYS A 78 -22.45 14.15 -3.17
C LYS A 78 -23.63 14.87 -3.84
N ARG A 79 -23.37 15.65 -4.89
CA ARG A 79 -24.42 16.32 -5.67
C ARG A 79 -25.43 15.35 -6.25
N TYR A 80 -25.00 14.16 -6.63
CA TYR A 80 -25.86 13.11 -7.13
C TYR A 80 -26.69 12.47 -6.00
N THR A 81 -26.08 12.19 -4.84
CA THR A 81 -26.78 11.56 -3.70
C THR A 81 -27.72 12.48 -2.94
N ASP A 82 -27.45 13.79 -2.91
CA ASP A 82 -28.25 14.77 -2.20
C ASP A 82 -29.54 15.13 -2.95
N ARG A 83 -29.70 14.66 -4.20
CA ARG A 83 -30.95 14.84 -4.96
C ARG A 83 -32.07 14.07 -4.27
N PRO A 84 -33.20 14.71 -3.93
CA PRO A 84 -34.30 14.03 -3.28
C PRO A 84 -34.89 12.97 -4.21
N THR A 85 -34.64 11.70 -3.92
CA THR A 85 -35.27 10.59 -4.65
C THR A 85 -36.70 10.44 -4.15
N LYS A 86 -37.69 10.83 -4.96
CA LYS A 86 -39.12 10.64 -4.62
C LYS A 86 -39.51 9.16 -4.46
N ASN A 87 -38.74 8.24 -5.04
CA ASN A 87 -39.01 6.81 -5.01
C ASN A 87 -38.19 6.09 -3.92
N ARG A 88 -38.88 5.42 -2.99
CA ARG A 88 -38.32 4.66 -1.86
C ARG A 88 -37.56 3.41 -2.31
N SER A 89 -37.82 2.88 -3.51
CA SER A 89 -37.16 1.70 -4.10
C SER A 89 -36.09 2.05 -5.13
N SER A 90 -35.62 3.31 -5.16
CA SER A 90 -34.56 3.69 -6.09
C SER A 90 -33.30 2.84 -5.87
N TYR A 91 -32.74 2.33 -6.97
CA TYR A 91 -31.56 1.45 -6.98
C TYR A 91 -30.41 1.99 -6.11
N LEU A 92 -30.21 3.30 -6.09
CA LEU A 92 -29.18 4.01 -5.32
C LEU A 92 -29.34 3.93 -3.80
N ARG A 93 -30.57 3.72 -3.31
CA ARG A 93 -30.86 3.57 -1.89
C ARG A 93 -30.53 2.17 -1.38
N ILE A 94 -30.60 1.18 -2.26
CA ILE A 94 -30.25 -0.22 -1.99
C ILE A 94 -28.74 -0.43 -2.23
N PHE A 95 -28.22 0.10 -3.32
CA PHE A 95 -26.83 -0.02 -3.74
C PHE A 95 -26.15 1.35 -3.80
N LYS A 96 -25.50 1.74 -2.70
CA LYS A 96 -24.69 2.96 -2.68
C LYS A 96 -23.51 2.79 -3.63
N LEU A 97 -23.31 3.75 -4.53
CA LEU A 97 -22.15 3.75 -5.41
C LEU A 97 -20.89 3.93 -4.54
N ASN A 98 -19.98 2.96 -4.63
CA ASN A 98 -18.71 3.04 -3.92
C ASN A 98 -17.71 3.80 -4.79
N THR A 99 -17.31 5.00 -4.38
CA THR A 99 -16.28 5.80 -5.06
C THR A 99 -14.86 5.35 -4.72
N HIS A 100 -14.69 4.35 -3.85
CA HIS A 100 -13.39 3.79 -3.55
C HIS A 100 -12.93 2.82 -4.63
N THR A 101 -11.76 3.10 -5.20
CA THR A 101 -11.03 2.22 -6.10
C THR A 101 -10.29 1.08 -5.37
N THR A 102 -10.23 1.15 -4.04
CA THR A 102 -9.47 0.22 -3.21
C THR A 102 -10.40 -0.62 -2.35
N ILE A 103 -10.08 -1.91 -2.25
CA ILE A 103 -10.79 -2.85 -1.39
C ILE A 103 -10.41 -2.53 0.06
N LYS A 104 -11.41 -2.23 0.89
CA LYS A 104 -11.23 -1.90 2.31
C LYS A 104 -11.68 -3.05 3.18
N VAL A 105 -10.81 -3.46 4.09
CA VAL A 105 -11.14 -4.36 5.20
C VAL A 105 -11.66 -3.51 6.38
N PRO A 106 -12.60 -4.00 7.21
CA PRO A 106 -13.09 -3.26 8.37
C PRO A 106 -11.96 -2.73 9.27
N LYS A 107 -12.20 -1.55 9.87
CA LYS A 107 -11.24 -0.99 10.83
C LYS A 107 -11.13 -1.92 12.04
N GLY A 108 -9.90 -2.17 12.49
CA GLY A 108 -9.62 -3.07 13.61
C GLY A 108 -9.49 -4.55 13.25
N THR A 109 -9.59 -4.91 11.96
CA THR A 109 -9.30 -6.29 11.55
C THR A 109 -7.82 -6.62 11.79
N PRO A 110 -7.52 -7.74 12.47
CA PRO A 110 -6.15 -8.22 12.64
C PRO A 110 -5.38 -8.30 11.32
N ARG A 111 -4.06 -8.14 11.39
CA ARG A 111 -3.20 -8.11 10.20
C ARG A 111 -3.27 -9.42 9.43
N GLU A 112 -3.31 -10.53 10.15
CA GLU A 112 -3.35 -11.90 9.63
C GLU A 112 -4.59 -12.09 8.78
N ILE A 113 -5.76 -11.69 9.31
CA ILE A 113 -7.04 -11.78 8.62
C ILE A 113 -7.07 -10.84 7.41
N SER A 114 -6.58 -9.61 7.57
CA SER A 114 -6.50 -8.64 6.47
C SER A 114 -5.63 -9.16 5.33
N SER A 115 -4.46 -9.71 5.67
CA SER A 115 -3.53 -10.29 4.70
C SER A 115 -4.14 -11.49 3.99
N ALA A 116 -4.77 -12.42 4.72
CA ALA A 116 -5.43 -13.57 4.14
C ALA A 116 -6.55 -13.15 3.18
N PHE A 117 -7.38 -12.18 3.58
CA PHE A 117 -8.43 -11.63 2.75
C PHE A 117 -7.89 -11.03 1.44
N TYR A 118 -6.87 -10.17 1.52
CA TYR A 118 -6.26 -9.59 0.30
C TYR A 118 -5.64 -10.67 -0.58
N SER A 119 -4.94 -11.64 0.00
CA SER A 119 -4.36 -12.76 -0.74
C SER A 119 -5.40 -13.59 -1.48
N LEU A 120 -6.52 -13.91 -0.82
CA LEU A 120 -7.63 -14.64 -1.44
C LEU A 120 -8.31 -13.79 -2.51
N LYS A 121 -8.59 -12.52 -2.21
CA LYS A 121 -9.29 -11.62 -3.14
C LYS A 121 -8.50 -11.33 -4.41
N LEU A 122 -7.17 -11.21 -4.31
CA LEU A 122 -6.29 -11.00 -5.45
C LEU A 122 -5.92 -12.30 -6.16
N GLY A 123 -6.18 -13.47 -5.56
CA GLY A 123 -5.72 -14.75 -6.07
C GLY A 123 -4.20 -14.94 -5.98
N HIS A 124 -3.55 -14.24 -5.04
CA HIS A 124 -2.11 -14.29 -4.78
C HIS A 124 -1.86 -14.60 -3.30
N GLY A 125 -1.61 -15.85 -2.97
CA GLY A 125 -1.42 -16.27 -1.58
C GLY A 125 -1.00 -17.72 -1.42
N TYR A 126 -0.90 -18.14 -0.15
CA TYR A 126 -0.40 -19.45 0.23
C TYR A 126 -1.48 -20.54 0.18
N PHE A 127 -2.09 -20.76 -0.99
CA PHE A 127 -3.05 -21.85 -1.23
C PHE A 127 -2.57 -22.74 -2.38
N ASN A 128 -3.04 -23.99 -2.41
CA ASN A 128 -2.40 -25.05 -3.19
C ASN A 128 -2.51 -24.82 -4.70
N SER A 129 -3.58 -24.19 -5.17
CA SER A 129 -3.68 -23.83 -6.58
C SER A 129 -2.65 -22.77 -7.00
N TYR A 130 -2.31 -21.82 -6.12
CA TYR A 130 -1.26 -20.84 -6.36
C TYR A 130 0.11 -21.52 -6.42
N PHE A 131 0.43 -22.40 -5.48
CA PHE A 131 1.71 -23.11 -5.49
C PHE A 131 1.87 -24.01 -6.72
N LYS A 132 0.80 -24.70 -7.15
CA LYS A 132 0.82 -25.53 -8.36
C LYS A 132 1.10 -24.70 -9.61
N ARG A 133 0.53 -23.49 -9.71
CA ARG A 133 0.80 -22.55 -10.83
C ARG A 133 2.28 -22.22 -10.99
N PHE A 134 3.04 -22.18 -9.89
CA PHE A 134 4.48 -21.90 -9.88
C PHE A 134 5.35 -23.15 -9.73
N ASN A 135 4.79 -24.35 -9.94
CA ASN A 135 5.51 -25.63 -9.79
C ASN A 135 6.20 -25.81 -8.42
N LYS A 136 5.64 -25.21 -7.36
CA LYS A 136 6.13 -25.36 -5.97
C LYS A 136 5.47 -26.48 -5.19
N ARG A 137 4.40 -27.06 -5.74
CA ARG A 137 3.65 -28.18 -5.16
C ARG A 137 3.01 -28.99 -6.28
N ASP A 138 3.04 -30.31 -6.15
CA ASP A 138 2.46 -31.20 -7.16
C ASP A 138 0.95 -31.37 -7.04
N CYS A 139 0.41 -31.29 -5.83
CA CYS A 139 -1.02 -31.40 -5.55
C CYS A 139 -1.64 -30.02 -5.27
N ASN A 140 -2.74 -29.71 -5.96
CA ASN A 140 -3.50 -28.48 -5.74
C ASN A 140 -4.76 -28.68 -4.89
N LEU A 141 -4.97 -29.87 -4.32
CA LEU A 141 -6.21 -30.22 -3.63
C LEU A 141 -6.26 -29.67 -2.20
N CYS A 142 -7.46 -29.34 -1.76
CA CYS A 142 -7.82 -29.00 -0.39
C CYS A 142 -8.07 -30.27 0.43
N ILE A 143 -8.21 -30.14 1.75
CA ILE A 143 -8.59 -31.24 2.66
C ILE A 143 -9.93 -31.89 2.29
N CYS A 144 -10.83 -31.16 1.64
CA CYS A 144 -12.10 -31.68 1.14
C CYS A 144 -12.00 -32.22 -0.30
N TYR A 145 -10.78 -32.51 -0.77
CA TYR A 145 -10.47 -33.10 -2.08
C TYR A 145 -10.88 -32.29 -3.32
N LYS A 146 -11.27 -31.03 -3.16
CA LYS A 146 -11.50 -30.08 -4.26
C LYS A 146 -10.25 -29.23 -4.51
N PRO A 147 -10.00 -28.70 -5.73
CA PRO A 147 -8.91 -27.77 -5.96
C PRO A 147 -8.97 -26.58 -4.99
N GLN A 148 -7.88 -26.33 -4.26
CA GLN A 148 -7.80 -25.27 -3.25
C GLN A 148 -7.58 -23.90 -3.92
N THR A 149 -8.62 -23.39 -4.57
CA THR A 149 -8.67 -22.04 -5.15
C THR A 149 -9.18 -21.02 -4.13
N PRO A 150 -8.95 -19.71 -4.34
CA PRO A 150 -9.54 -18.68 -3.49
C PRO A 150 -11.07 -18.76 -3.44
N GLN A 151 -11.69 -19.02 -4.59
CA GLN A 151 -13.14 -19.21 -4.68
C GLN A 151 -13.60 -20.37 -3.79
N HIS A 152 -12.93 -21.52 -3.92
CA HIS A 152 -13.23 -22.68 -3.10
C HIS A 152 -13.09 -22.38 -1.60
N LEU A 153 -11.98 -21.76 -1.19
CA LEU A 153 -11.73 -21.39 0.21
C LEU A 153 -12.75 -20.38 0.76
N LEU A 154 -13.26 -19.47 -0.07
CA LEU A 154 -14.19 -18.42 0.36
C LEU A 154 -15.66 -18.85 0.32
N LEU A 155 -16.05 -19.71 -0.63
CA LEU A 155 -17.46 -19.95 -0.96
C LEU A 155 -17.90 -21.40 -0.81
N ASP A 156 -17.00 -22.36 -1.02
CA ASP A 156 -17.38 -23.76 -1.27
C ASP A 156 -16.79 -24.77 -0.27
N CYS A 157 -15.83 -24.34 0.57
CA CYS A 157 -15.13 -25.23 1.48
C CYS A 157 -15.96 -25.47 2.74
N VAL A 158 -16.46 -26.71 2.90
CA VAL A 158 -17.25 -27.15 4.04
C VAL A 158 -16.44 -27.14 5.35
N ASN A 159 -15.10 -27.17 5.25
CA ASN A 159 -14.17 -27.08 6.37
C ASN A 159 -13.30 -25.81 6.26
N GLY A 160 -13.89 -24.68 5.83
CA GLY A 160 -13.18 -23.43 5.58
C GLY A 160 -12.65 -22.79 6.87
N LEU A 161 -11.30 -22.70 6.95
CA LEU A 161 -10.46 -22.20 8.06
C LEU A 161 -10.46 -23.04 9.33
#